data_AF-A0A1V0BZP2-F1
#
_entry.id   AF-A0A1V0BZP2-F1
#
_cell.length_a   1.000
_cell.length_b   1.000
_cell.length_c   1.000
_cell.angle_alpha   90.00
_cell.angle_beta   90.00
_cell.angle_gamma   90.00
#
_symmetry.space_group_name_H-M   'P 1'
#
loop_
_entity.id
_entity.type
_entity.pdbx_description
1 polymer ?
#
loop_
_entity_poly.entity_id
_entity_poly.type
_entity_poly.pdbx_seq_one_letter_code
_entity_poly.pdbx_strand_id
1 'polypeptide(L)'
;IVTSFTLYGKRFSFATSRMSDEDVTASNTKYAYDTTLDYSTGGSPSDFLFWIGDLNVRVEKTPTEAKALVDQNNLDGLLASDQLKKAKEQKLFEGWNEP
;
A
#
# COMPACT_ATOMS: atom_id res chain seq x y z
N ILE A 1 -6.12 -6.66 -9.16
CA ILE A 1 -7.24 -6.28 -10.07
C ILE A 1 -7.36 -4.78 -10.07
N VAL A 2 -7.60 -4.15 -11.22
CA VAL A 2 -7.95 -2.73 -11.32
C VAL A 2 -9.28 -2.59 -12.04
N THR A 3 -10.19 -1.80 -11.49
CA THR A 3 -11.43 -1.39 -12.16
C THR A 3 -11.39 0.11 -12.41
N SER A 4 -11.68 0.54 -13.64
CA SER A 4 -11.67 1.95 -14.00
C SER A 4 -12.96 2.36 -14.69
N PHE A 5 -13.41 3.59 -14.46
CA PHE A 5 -14.52 4.21 -15.18
C PHE A 5 -14.27 5.71 -15.36
N THR A 6 -14.99 6.32 -16.30
CA THR A 6 -14.96 7.78 -16.51
C THR A 6 -16.29 8.38 -16.10
N LEU A 7 -16.24 9.43 -15.29
CA LEU A 7 -17.39 10.20 -14.84
C LEU A 7 -17.08 11.68 -15.02
N TYR A 8 -17.94 12.41 -15.74
CA TYR A 8 -17.74 13.85 -16.04
C TYR A 8 -16.38 14.19 -16.65
N GLY A 9 -15.85 13.33 -17.54
CA GLY A 9 -14.54 13.53 -18.16
C GLY A 9 -13.35 13.34 -17.20
N LYS A 10 -13.59 12.74 -16.04
CA LYS A 10 -12.57 12.37 -15.06
C LYS A 10 -12.48 10.86 -14.92
N ARG A 11 -11.28 10.32 -15.01
CA ARG A 11 -11.01 8.88 -14.92
C ARG A 11 -10.72 8.50 -13.47
N PHE A 12 -11.49 7.54 -12.97
CA PHE A 12 -11.33 6.95 -11.65
C PHE A 12 -10.79 5.53 -11.81
N SER A 13 -9.79 5.17 -11.02
CA SER A 13 -9.24 3.80 -10.95
C SER A 13 -9.19 3.30 -9.51
N PHE A 14 -9.71 2.10 -9.30
CA PHE A 14 -9.69 1.40 -8.02
C PHE A 14 -8.88 0.12 -8.18
N ALA A 15 -7.74 0.06 -7.51
CA ALA A 15 -6.85 -1.09 -7.48
C ALA A 15 -7.05 -1.88 -6.18
N THR A 16 -6.97 -3.20 -6.29
CA THR A 16 -6.84 -4.09 -5.16
C THR A 16 -5.81 -5.16 -5.48
N SER A 17 -5.03 -5.55 -4.49
CA SER A 17 -3.94 -6.51 -4.61
C SER A 17 -3.88 -7.40 -3.38
N ARG A 18 -3.22 -8.56 -3.56
CA ARG A 18 -2.93 -9.52 -2.50
C ARG A 18 -1.60 -10.17 -2.82
N MET A 19 -0.78 -10.36 -1.80
CA MET A 19 0.52 -11.04 -1.90
C MET A 19 0.72 -11.88 -0.63
N SER A 20 1.37 -13.03 -0.76
CA SER A 20 1.80 -13.84 0.38
C SER A 20 3.23 -13.50 0.80
N ASP A 21 3.61 -13.84 2.03
CA ASP A 21 4.98 -13.64 2.53
C ASP A 21 6.01 -14.52 1.78
N GLU A 22 5.58 -15.64 1.20
CA GLU A 22 6.44 -16.63 0.52
C GLU A 22 6.54 -16.39 -1.00
N ASP A 23 5.76 -15.44 -1.53
CA ASP A 23 5.74 -15.17 -2.97
C ASP A 23 7.09 -14.59 -3.43
N VAL A 24 7.61 -15.13 -4.54
CA VAL A 24 8.71 -14.49 -5.28
C VAL A 24 8.09 -13.44 -6.21
N THR A 25 8.45 -12.17 -5.99
CA THR A 25 7.78 -11.03 -6.63
C THR A 25 8.74 -10.24 -7.52
N ALA A 26 8.20 -9.49 -8.48
CA ALA A 26 9.03 -8.64 -9.35
C ALA A 26 9.78 -7.54 -8.57
N SER A 27 9.24 -7.12 -7.43
CA SER A 27 9.89 -6.15 -6.53
C SER A 27 10.88 -6.81 -5.56
N ASN A 28 10.95 -8.14 -5.50
CA ASN A 28 11.67 -8.90 -4.47
C ASN A 28 11.28 -8.47 -3.04
N THR A 29 10.02 -8.07 -2.86
CA THR A 29 9.42 -7.73 -1.57
C THR A 29 8.11 -8.48 -1.40
N LYS A 30 7.65 -8.64 -0.15
CA LYS A 30 6.36 -9.26 0.17
C LYS A 30 5.15 -8.33 0.04
N TYR A 31 5.39 -7.04 -0.23
CA TYR A 31 4.32 -6.06 -0.29
C TYR A 31 3.51 -6.25 -1.57
N ALA A 32 2.19 -6.12 -1.48
CA ALA A 32 1.28 -6.34 -2.60
C ALA A 32 1.27 -5.15 -3.57
N TYR A 33 2.44 -4.81 -4.11
CA TYR A 33 2.65 -3.77 -5.11
C TYR A 33 3.10 -4.40 -6.43
N ASP A 34 2.45 -3.97 -7.51
CA ASP A 34 2.80 -4.31 -8.88
C ASP A 34 2.54 -3.09 -9.77
N THR A 35 3.51 -2.70 -10.59
CA THR A 35 3.40 -1.51 -11.46
C THR A 35 2.28 -1.64 -12.49
N THR A 36 1.87 -2.85 -12.84
CA THR A 36 0.71 -3.09 -13.73
C THR A 36 -0.63 -2.72 -13.11
N LEU A 37 -0.66 -2.53 -11.78
CA LEU A 37 -1.84 -2.07 -11.04
C LEU A 37 -1.81 -0.56 -10.77
N ASP A 38 -0.66 0.10 -10.98
CA ASP A 38 -0.47 1.52 -10.70
C ASP A 38 -0.79 2.38 -11.94
N TYR A 39 -2.00 2.94 -11.96
CA TYR A 39 -2.47 3.78 -13.06
C TYR A 39 -2.15 5.28 -12.85
N SER A 40 -1.26 5.61 -11.91
CA SER A 40 -0.82 7.01 -11.69
C SER A 40 0.20 7.46 -12.74
N THR A 41 0.83 6.50 -13.42
CA THR A 41 1.84 6.73 -14.46
C THR A 41 1.46 6.02 -15.76
N GLY A 42 2.21 6.28 -16.85
CA GLY A 42 1.98 5.65 -18.17
C GLY A 42 1.27 6.55 -19.19
N GLY A 43 0.79 5.95 -20.28
CA GLY A 43 0.26 6.69 -21.44
C GLY A 43 -1.15 7.30 -21.26
N SER A 44 -1.90 6.85 -20.26
CA SER A 44 -3.22 7.39 -19.92
C SER A 44 -3.47 7.24 -18.42
N PRO A 45 -2.81 8.07 -17.59
CA PRO A 45 -2.98 8.01 -16.14
C PRO A 45 -4.40 8.45 -15.75
N SER A 46 -4.87 7.96 -14.61
CA SER A 46 -6.18 8.32 -14.07
C SER A 46 -6.11 9.66 -13.30
N ASP A 47 -7.22 10.41 -13.30
CA ASP A 47 -7.32 11.65 -12.51
C ASP A 47 -7.42 11.34 -11.00
N PHE A 48 -8.11 10.24 -10.65
CA PHE A 48 -8.30 9.81 -9.27
C PHE A 48 -7.99 8.32 -9.12
N LEU A 49 -7.15 7.99 -8.15
CA LEU A 49 -6.70 6.62 -7.91
C LEU A 49 -6.82 6.24 -6.44
N PHE A 50 -7.34 5.05 -6.21
CA PHE A 50 -7.48 4.46 -4.89
C PHE A 50 -6.93 3.04 -4.92
N TRP A 51 -6.03 2.72 -4.01
CA TRP A 51 -5.53 1.36 -3.82
C TRP A 51 -6.00 0.86 -2.46
N ILE A 52 -6.86 -0.15 -2.47
CA ILE A 52 -7.51 -0.68 -1.27
C ILE A 52 -7.37 -2.20 -1.22
N GLY A 53 -6.98 -2.74 -0.07
CA GLY A 53 -6.82 -4.17 0.15
C GLY A 53 -5.82 -4.50 1.26
N ASP A 54 -5.54 -5.80 1.45
CA ASP A 54 -4.43 -6.24 2.29
C ASP A 54 -3.12 -6.11 1.50
N LEU A 55 -2.42 -5.00 1.75
CA LEU A 55 -1.14 -4.69 1.09
C LEU A 55 0.01 -5.58 1.58
N ASN A 56 -0.25 -6.48 2.53
CA ASN A 56 0.74 -7.30 3.22
C ASN A 56 1.84 -6.50 3.94
N VAL A 57 1.54 -5.23 4.24
CA VAL A 57 2.32 -4.38 5.15
C VAL A 57 1.99 -4.80 6.58
N ARG A 58 3.03 -4.87 7.43
CA ARG A 58 2.91 -5.25 8.85
C ARG A 58 3.66 -4.25 9.73
N VAL A 59 3.36 -4.28 11.03
CA VAL A 59 4.15 -3.55 12.03
C VAL A 59 5.35 -4.39 12.41
N GLU A 60 6.55 -3.85 12.24
CA GLU A 60 7.80 -4.55 12.52
C GLU A 60 8.21 -4.45 13.99
N LYS A 61 7.44 -5.12 14.84
CA LYS A 61 7.67 -5.25 16.29
C LYS A 61 7.36 -6.65 16.77
N THR A 62 7.86 -7.01 17.95
CA THR A 62 7.38 -8.22 18.62
C THR A 62 5.93 -8.05 19.06
N PRO A 63 5.15 -9.15 19.17
CA PRO A 63 3.76 -9.08 19.64
C PRO A 63 3.62 -8.39 21.01
N THR A 64 4.57 -8.61 21.92
CA THR A 64 4.58 -8.03 23.27
C THR A 64 4.72 -6.50 23.22
N GLU A 65 5.67 -5.99 22.44
CA GLU A 65 5.89 -4.54 22.30
C GLU A 65 4.72 -3.85 21.59
N ALA A 66 4.21 -4.46 20.52
CA ALA A 66 3.05 -3.96 19.80
C ALA A 66 1.82 -3.88 20.71
N LYS A 67 1.57 -4.94 21.50
CA LYS A 67 0.45 -4.98 22.45
C LYS A 67 0.58 -3.91 23.53
N ALA A 68 1.78 -3.67 24.07
CA ALA A 68 2.01 -2.62 25.06
C ALA A 68 1.68 -1.22 24.51
N LEU A 69 2.02 -0.94 23.25
CA LEU A 69 1.69 0.33 22.59
C LEU A 69 0.19 0.48 22.34
N VAL A 70 -0.47 -0.59 21.92
CA VAL A 70 -1.94 -0.62 21.76
C VAL A 70 -2.64 -0.36 23.09
N ASP A 71 -2.19 -0.98 24.18
CA ASP A 71 -2.78 -0.80 25.51
C ASP A 71 -2.62 0.63 26.05
N GLN A 72 -1.61 1.35 25.57
CA GLN A 72 -1.36 2.75 25.89
C GLN A 72 -2.09 3.72 24.95
N ASN A 73 -2.86 3.21 23.98
CA ASN A 73 -3.44 3.98 22.88
C ASN A 73 -2.38 4.81 22.10
N ASN A 74 -1.14 4.33 22.05
CA ASN A 74 -0.03 4.99 21.38
C ASN A 74 0.07 4.53 19.92
N LEU A 75 -0.89 4.97 19.11
CA LEU A 75 -0.97 4.63 17.70
C LEU A 75 0.22 5.19 16.90
N ASP A 76 0.69 6.40 17.24
CA ASP A 76 1.85 7.01 16.60
C ASP A 76 3.11 6.16 16.79
N GLY A 77 3.30 5.59 17.99
CA GLY A 77 4.40 4.67 18.28
C GLY A 77 4.32 3.35 17.51
N LEU A 78 3.11 2.89 17.20
CA LEU A 78 2.89 1.71 16.37
C LEU A 78 3.16 2.01 14.89
N LEU A 79 2.64 3.14 14.38
CA LEU A 79 2.84 3.65 13.02
C LEU A 79 4.29 4.05 12.73
N ALA A 80 5.11 4.30 13.76
CA ALA A 80 6.55 4.52 13.62
C ALA A 80 7.29 3.26 13.14
N SER A 81 6.75 2.06 13.39
CA SER A 81 7.30 0.78 12.94
C SER A 81 6.48 0.11 11.84
N ASP A 82 5.54 0.83 11.25
CA ASP A 82 4.77 0.36 10.10
C ASP A 82 5.66 0.28 8.84
N GLN A 83 5.56 -0.84 8.13
CA GLN A 83 6.41 -1.14 6.97
C GLN A 83 6.01 -0.38 5.70
N LEU A 84 4.88 0.32 5.63
CA LEU A 84 4.49 1.07 4.44
C LEU A 84 5.51 2.17 4.13
N LYS A 85 6.09 2.78 5.17
CA LYS A 85 7.20 3.74 5.03
C LYS A 85 8.41 3.10 4.35
N LYS A 86 8.78 1.88 4.76
CA LYS A 86 9.86 1.10 4.14
C LYS A 86 9.55 0.69 2.69
N ALA A 87 8.29 0.40 2.39
CA ALA A 87 7.85 0.13 1.02
C ALA A 87 8.01 1.39 0.13
N LYS A 88 7.60 2.57 0.64
CA LYS A 88 7.78 3.87 -0.03
C LYS A 88 9.25 4.23 -0.24
N GLU A 89 10.12 3.97 0.73
CA GLU A 89 11.59 4.14 0.59
C GLU A 89 12.17 3.26 -0.53
N GLN A 90 11.60 2.07 -0.72
CA GLN A 90 11.93 1.14 -1.83
C GLN A 90 11.23 1.49 -3.15
N LYS A 91 10.63 2.68 -3.25
CA LYS A 91 9.92 3.16 -4.45
C LYS A 91 8.66 2.36 -4.81
N LEU A 92 8.14 1.59 -3.84
CA LEU A 92 6.84 0.95 -3.94
C LEU A 92 5.79 1.92 -3.41
N PHE A 93 4.67 2.09 -4.11
CA PHE A 93 3.67 3.12 -3.77
C PHE A 93 4.23 4.56 -3.72
N GLU A 94 5.21 4.88 -4.57
CA GLU A 94 5.75 6.25 -4.66
C GLU A 94 4.63 7.24 -5.07
N GLY A 95 4.52 8.37 -4.38
CA GLY A 95 3.49 9.38 -4.64
C GLY A 95 2.09 9.08 -4.06
N TRP A 96 1.88 7.88 -3.48
CA TRP A 96 0.61 7.54 -2.83
C TRP A 96 0.51 8.12 -1.42
N ASN A 97 -0.67 8.64 -1.09
CA ASN A 97 -0.99 9.21 0.21
C ASN A 97 -1.90 8.26 1.00
N GLU A 98 -1.63 8.14 2.30
CA GLU A 98 -2.51 7.47 3.26
C GLU A 98 -3.00 8.56 4.24
N PRO A 99 -4.32 8.68 4.46
CA PRO A 99 -4.91 9.71 5.32
C PRO A 99 -4.68 9.48 6.81
#